data_AF-A0A8T9C1N1-F1
#
_entry.id   AF-A0A8T9C1N1-F1
#
_cell.length_a   1.000
_cell.length_b   1.000
_cell.length_c   1.000
_cell.angle_alpha   90.00
_cell.angle_beta   90.00
_cell.angle_gamma   90.00
#
_symmetry.space_group_name_H-M   'P 1'
#
loop_
_entity.id
_entity.type
_entity.pdbx_description
1 polymer ?
#
loop_
_entity_poly.entity_id
_entity_poly.type
_entity_poly.pdbx_seq_one_letter_code
_entity_poly.pdbx_strand_id
1 'polypeptide(L)'
;MSSDDLKKLNKNKKLIKKLARKYDAFVASDTLIKQIPRLLGPGLSKAGKFPTPVSHNEDLSNKINEVKSTIKFQLKKVLCMGVAVGNVGMTEDQLISNIMLAINYLVSLLKKGWQNVGSLTIKASMSPPKRLY
;
A
#
# COMPACT_ATOMS: atom_id res chain seq x y z
N MET A 1 19.37 -3.02 -9.50
CA MET A 1 19.65 -1.61 -9.88
C MET A 1 20.77 -1.12 -9.00
N SER A 2 21.90 -0.73 -9.58
CA SER A 2 23.03 -0.22 -8.81
C SER A 2 22.77 1.23 -8.35
N SER A 3 23.53 1.70 -7.35
CA SER A 3 23.44 3.07 -6.82
C SER A 3 23.66 4.15 -7.89
N ASP A 4 24.41 3.84 -8.95
CA ASP A 4 24.68 4.76 -10.05
C ASP A 4 23.51 4.88 -11.04
N ASP A 5 22.69 3.84 -11.21
CA ASP A 5 21.48 3.91 -12.01
C ASP A 5 20.40 4.75 -11.32
N LEU A 6 20.35 4.70 -9.98
CA LEU A 6 19.49 5.54 -9.15
C LEU A 6 19.86 7.03 -9.28
N LYS A 7 21.15 7.38 -9.41
CA LYS A 7 21.59 8.75 -9.67
C LYS A 7 21.22 9.24 -11.07
N LYS A 8 21.32 8.37 -12.09
CA LYS A 8 20.89 8.68 -13.47
C LYS A 8 19.39 8.94 -13.55
N LEU A 9 18.58 8.22 -12.75
CA LEU A 9 17.14 8.40 -12.67
C LEU A 9 16.73 9.78 -12.11
N ASN A 10 17.52 10.38 -11.19
CA ASN A 10 17.22 11.70 -10.63
C ASN A 10 17.15 12.80 -11.69
N LYS A 11 18.04 12.74 -12.69
CA LYS A 11 18.11 13.72 -13.79
C LYS A 11 16.82 13.71 -14.64
N ASN A 12 16.07 12.60 -14.63
CA ASN A 12 14.90 12.40 -15.48
C ASN A 12 13.60 12.23 -14.69
N LYS A 13 13.00 13.36 -14.30
CA LYS A 13 11.70 13.41 -13.57
C LYS A 13 10.55 12.65 -14.27
N LYS A 14 10.57 12.55 -15.60
CA LYS A 14 9.55 11.80 -16.38
C LYS A 14 9.65 10.29 -16.16
N LEU A 15 10.87 9.74 -16.11
CA LEU A 15 11.08 8.31 -15.89
C LEU A 15 10.71 7.91 -14.46
N ILE A 16 11.03 8.75 -13.47
CA ILE A 16 10.62 8.53 -12.07
C ILE A 16 9.10 8.48 -11.95
N LYS A 17 8.38 9.42 -12.59
CA LYS A 17 6.91 9.40 -12.61
C LYS A 17 6.35 8.14 -13.29
N LYS A 18 6.98 7.67 -14.36
CA LYS A 18 6.58 6.42 -15.06
C LYS A 18 6.80 5.19 -14.17
N LEU A 19 7.92 5.12 -13.45
CA LEU A 19 8.22 4.05 -12.50
C LEU A 19 7.26 4.05 -11.30
N ALA A 20 7.00 5.23 -10.72
CA ALA A 20 6.06 5.36 -9.60
C ALA A 20 4.61 4.99 -9.98
N ARG A 21 4.24 5.13 -11.26
CA ARG A 21 2.94 4.66 -11.76
C ARG A 21 2.92 3.15 -12.04
N LYS A 22 4.05 2.56 -12.43
CA LYS A 22 4.13 1.15 -12.82
C LYS A 22 4.12 0.20 -11.63
N TYR A 23 4.70 0.60 -10.49
CA TYR A 23 4.84 -0.26 -9.32
C TYR A 23 4.14 0.33 -8.10
N ASP A 24 3.47 -0.51 -7.32
CA ASP A 24 2.72 -0.09 -6.13
C ASP A 24 3.54 -0.08 -4.85
N ALA A 25 4.53 -0.96 -4.75
CA ALA A 25 5.47 -1.02 -3.64
C ALA A 25 6.92 -0.98 -4.14
N PHE A 26 7.77 -0.34 -3.35
CA PHE A 26 9.22 -0.33 -3.53
C PHE A 26 9.85 -0.92 -2.28
N VAL A 27 10.92 -1.69 -2.48
CA VAL A 27 11.68 -2.30 -1.40
C VAL A 27 13.11 -1.79 -1.53
N ALA A 28 13.70 -1.36 -0.43
CA ALA A 28 15.05 -0.82 -0.42
C ALA A 28 15.84 -1.34 0.77
N SER A 29 17.14 -1.54 0.57
CA SER A 29 18.06 -1.86 1.65
C SER A 29 18.18 -0.69 2.63
N ASP A 30 18.40 -0.99 3.91
CA ASP A 30 18.58 -0.01 4.99
C ASP A 30 19.68 1.02 4.72
N THR A 31 20.72 0.62 3.98
CA THR A 31 21.82 1.53 3.58
C THR A 31 21.37 2.57 2.56
N LEU A 32 20.42 2.21 1.70
CA LEU A 32 19.93 3.04 0.60
C LEU A 32 18.72 3.90 1.00
N ILE A 33 17.93 3.48 2.01
CA ILE A 33 16.69 4.20 2.38
C ILE A 33 16.94 5.64 2.82
N LYS A 34 18.06 5.91 3.50
CA LYS A 34 18.48 7.26 3.92
C LYS A 34 18.86 8.14 2.73
N GLN A 35 19.33 7.54 1.64
CA GLN A 35 19.77 8.25 0.44
C GLN A 35 18.63 8.44 -0.57
N ILE A 36 17.54 7.66 -0.48
CA ILE A 36 16.39 7.70 -1.40
C ILE A 36 15.76 9.09 -1.54
N PRO A 37 15.51 9.87 -0.47
CA PRO A 37 14.97 11.23 -0.62
C PRO A 37 15.87 12.15 -1.46
N ARG A 38 17.19 12.00 -1.35
CA ARG A 38 18.20 12.78 -2.10
C ARG A 38 18.36 12.27 -3.54
N LEU A 39 18.33 10.95 -3.73
CA LEU A 39 18.59 10.29 -5.02
C LEU A 39 17.36 10.24 -5.93
N LEU A 40 16.17 10.02 -5.38
CA LEU A 40 14.93 9.87 -6.16
C LEU A 40 14.03 11.11 -6.10
N GLY A 41 14.45 12.11 -5.31
CA GLY A 41 13.75 13.39 -5.15
C GLY A 41 12.33 13.24 -4.57
N PRO A 42 11.54 14.33 -4.57
CA PRO A 42 10.19 14.32 -3.99
C PRO A 42 9.18 13.49 -4.81
N GLY A 43 9.56 12.95 -5.98
CA GLY A 43 8.64 12.27 -6.90
C GLY A 43 7.97 11.03 -6.31
N LEU A 44 8.73 10.21 -5.57
CA LEU A 44 8.20 9.02 -4.89
C LEU A 44 7.49 9.32 -3.58
N SER A 45 7.98 10.30 -2.81
CA SER A 45 7.34 10.74 -1.57
C SER A 45 5.97 11.37 -1.85
N LYS A 46 5.87 12.24 -2.87
CA LYS A 46 4.60 12.84 -3.28
C LYS A 46 3.60 11.80 -3.83
N ALA A 47 4.09 10.69 -4.36
CA ALA A 47 3.25 9.56 -4.80
C ALA A 47 2.78 8.67 -3.62
N GLY A 48 3.26 8.88 -2.39
CA GLY A 48 2.94 8.05 -1.24
C GLY A 48 3.56 6.65 -1.28
N LYS A 49 4.49 6.40 -2.21
CA LYS A 49 5.13 5.10 -2.44
C LYS A 49 6.54 5.09 -1.86
N PHE A 50 6.65 5.44 -0.58
CA PHE A 50 7.94 5.38 0.10
C PHE A 50 8.38 3.92 0.28
N PRO A 51 9.65 3.57 0.01
CA PRO A 51 10.08 2.19 0.05
C PRO A 51 10.03 1.59 1.47
N THR A 52 9.70 0.31 1.55
CA THR A 52 9.81 -0.47 2.79
C THR A 52 11.27 -0.88 2.99
N PRO A 53 11.87 -0.66 4.18
CA PRO A 53 13.23 -1.11 4.50
C PRO A 53 13.30 -2.64 4.55
N VAL A 54 14.41 -3.19 4.06
CA VAL A 54 14.77 -4.60 4.23
C VAL A 54 16.18 -4.70 4.76
N SER A 55 16.30 -5.43 5.86
CA SER A 55 17.58 -5.79 6.48
C SER A 55 18.26 -6.89 5.66
N HIS A 56 19.59 -6.92 5.69
CA HIS A 56 20.38 -7.93 4.94
C HIS A 56 20.20 -9.35 5.49
N ASN A 57 19.64 -9.50 6.70
CA ASN A 57 19.38 -10.79 7.34
C ASN A 57 18.00 -11.39 7.05
N GLU A 58 17.12 -10.68 6.35
CA GLU A 58 15.77 -11.18 6.05
C GLU A 58 15.67 -11.77 4.65
N ASP A 59 14.93 -12.88 4.51
CA ASP A 59 14.60 -13.45 3.21
C ASP A 59 13.75 -12.47 2.39
N LEU A 60 14.32 -12.00 1.29
CA LEU A 60 13.66 -11.06 0.39
C LEU A 60 12.35 -11.62 -0.17
N SER A 61 12.29 -12.94 -0.41
CA SER A 61 11.10 -13.64 -0.90
C SER A 61 9.92 -13.53 0.06
N ASN A 62 10.17 -13.69 1.36
CA ASN A 62 9.14 -13.59 2.39
C ASN A 62 8.63 -12.15 2.49
N LYS A 63 9.54 -11.17 2.50
CA LYS A 63 9.14 -9.75 2.53
C LYS A 63 8.34 -9.35 1.30
N ILE A 64 8.70 -9.83 0.12
CA ILE A 64 7.95 -9.55 -1.11
C ILE A 64 6.54 -10.13 -1.01
N ASN A 65 6.38 -11.35 -0.48
CA ASN A 65 5.07 -11.96 -0.29
C ASN A 65 4.25 -11.20 0.75
N GLU A 66 4.84 -10.77 1.87
CA GLU A 66 4.16 -9.92 2.85
C GLU A 66 3.69 -8.61 2.22
N VAL A 67 4.57 -7.92 1.47
CA VAL A 67 4.23 -6.64 0.84
C VAL A 67 3.16 -6.80 -0.24
N LYS A 68 3.14 -7.93 -0.96
CA LYS A 68 2.08 -8.25 -1.93
C LYS A 68 0.73 -8.50 -1.26
N SER A 69 0.74 -9.16 -0.12
CA SER A 69 -0.47 -9.48 0.66
C SER A 69 -0.95 -8.31 1.53
N THR A 70 -0.10 -7.30 1.74
CA THR A 70 -0.43 -6.15 2.58
C THR A 70 -1.17 -5.09 1.79
N ILE A 71 -2.32 -4.70 2.32
CA ILE A 71 -3.09 -3.56 1.80
C ILE A 71 -2.87 -2.35 2.70
N LYS A 72 -2.47 -1.21 2.12
CA LYS A 72 -2.22 0.02 2.88
C LYS A 72 -3.51 0.80 3.12
N PHE A 73 -3.88 0.99 4.39
CA PHE A 73 -4.90 1.93 4.80
C PHE A 73 -4.27 3.32 4.95
N GLN A 74 -4.70 4.31 4.17
CA GLN A 74 -4.22 5.67 4.30
C GLN A 74 -5.39 6.65 4.44
N LEU A 75 -5.70 7.02 5.69
CA LEU A 75 -6.54 8.20 5.93
C LEU A 75 -5.73 9.45 5.60
N LYS A 76 -6.25 10.25 4.68
CA LYS A 76 -5.76 11.61 4.45
C LYS A 76 -6.69 12.58 5.22
N LYS A 77 -7.19 13.60 4.54
CA LYS A 77 -8.10 14.62 5.10
C LYS A 77 -9.58 14.28 4.90
N VAL A 78 -9.90 13.07 4.45
CA VAL A 78 -11.26 12.62 4.11
C VAL A 78 -11.66 11.50 5.07
N LEU A 79 -12.92 11.49 5.52
CA LEU A 79 -13.44 10.50 6.47
C LEU A 79 -13.77 9.15 5.80
N CYS A 80 -14.00 9.14 4.49
CA CYS A 80 -14.25 7.92 3.72
C CYS A 80 -12.95 7.38 3.13
N MET A 81 -12.76 6.06 3.24
CA MET A 81 -11.68 5.33 2.56
C MET A 81 -12.26 4.18 1.76
N GLY A 82 -11.70 3.95 0.57
CA GLY A 82 -11.98 2.77 -0.24
C GLY A 82 -10.74 1.88 -0.29
N VAL A 83 -10.91 0.60 -0.01
CA VAL A 83 -9.83 -0.39 0.00
C VAL A 83 -10.28 -1.63 -0.78
N ALA A 84 -9.39 -2.15 -1.63
CA ALA A 84 -9.63 -3.38 -2.37
C ALA A 84 -9.21 -4.57 -1.50
N VAL A 85 -10.17 -5.43 -1.15
CA VAL A 85 -9.98 -6.53 -0.18
C VAL A 85 -9.92 -7.91 -0.86
N GLY A 86 -10.16 -7.98 -2.17
CA GLY A 86 -10.11 -9.22 -2.93
C GLY A 86 -10.38 -9.03 -4.42
N ASN A 87 -10.25 -10.12 -5.18
CA ASN A 87 -10.57 -10.20 -6.60
C ASN A 87 -11.73 -11.18 -6.83
N VAL A 88 -12.43 -11.05 -7.96
CA VAL A 88 -13.62 -11.86 -8.28
C VAL A 88 -13.30 -13.36 -8.43
N GLY A 89 -12.04 -13.71 -8.73
CA GLY A 89 -11.59 -15.10 -8.84
C GLY A 89 -11.28 -15.81 -7.51
N MET A 90 -11.45 -15.14 -6.36
CA MET A 90 -11.28 -15.78 -5.04
C MET A 90 -12.58 -16.46 -4.60
N THR A 91 -12.45 -17.50 -3.78
CA THR A 91 -13.60 -18.18 -3.16
C THR A 91 -14.29 -17.28 -2.13
N GLU A 92 -15.60 -17.44 -1.94
CA GLU A 92 -16.39 -16.61 -1.01
C GLU A 92 -15.82 -16.61 0.43
N ASP A 93 -15.38 -17.77 0.93
CA ASP A 93 -14.81 -17.88 2.29
C ASP A 93 -13.54 -17.03 2.46
N GLN A 94 -12.68 -17.00 1.45
CA GLN A 94 -11.46 -16.18 1.46
C GLN A 94 -11.80 -14.69 1.43
N LEU A 95 -12.80 -14.29 0.63
CA LEU A 95 -13.27 -12.91 0.59
C LEU A 95 -13.83 -12.49 1.95
N ILE A 96 -14.69 -13.32 2.55
CA ILE A 96 -15.28 -13.05 3.86
C ILE A 96 -14.18 -12.91 4.93
N SER A 97 -13.21 -13.83 4.96
CA SER A 97 -12.09 -13.78 5.90
C SER A 97 -11.28 -12.49 5.73
N ASN A 98 -10.94 -12.11 4.50
CA ASN A 98 -10.20 -10.88 4.21
C ASN A 98 -11.00 -9.63 4.62
N ILE A 99 -12.31 -9.60 4.38
CA ILE A 99 -13.20 -8.50 4.74
C ILE A 99 -13.24 -8.34 6.27
N MET A 100 -13.44 -9.42 7.01
CA MET A 100 -13.43 -9.37 8.48
C MET A 100 -12.07 -8.90 9.01
N LEU A 101 -10.97 -9.42 8.46
CA LEU A 101 -9.62 -9.03 8.87
C LEU A 101 -9.36 -7.53 8.63
N ALA A 102 -9.77 -7.03 7.47
CA ALA A 102 -9.66 -5.60 7.12
C ALA A 102 -10.48 -4.71 8.07
N ILE A 103 -11.73 -5.08 8.38
CA ILE A 103 -12.60 -4.32 9.27
C ILE A 103 -12.06 -4.32 10.70
N ASN A 104 -11.70 -5.50 11.23
CA ASN A 104 -11.16 -5.63 12.59
C ASN A 104 -9.85 -4.87 12.76
N TYR A 105 -8.96 -4.92 11.76
CA TYR A 105 -7.73 -4.15 11.77
C TYR A 105 -8.02 -2.64 11.80
N LEU A 106 -8.93 -2.15 10.95
CA LEU A 106 -9.31 -0.73 10.93
C LEU A 106 -9.93 -0.27 12.26
N VAL A 107 -10.82 -1.07 12.84
CA VAL A 107 -11.48 -0.78 14.13
C VAL A 107 -10.44 -0.68 15.25
N SER A 108 -9.43 -1.56 15.26
CA SER A 108 -8.38 -1.55 16.29
C SER A 108 -7.53 -0.27 16.28
N LEU A 109 -7.40 0.40 15.14
CA LEU A 109 -6.65 1.65 15.00
C LEU A 109 -7.44 2.89 15.46
N LEU A 110 -8.77 2.79 15.63
CA LEU A 110 -9.62 3.91 16.00
C LEU A 110 -9.79 3.98 17.53
N LYS A 111 -9.54 5.15 18.13
CA LYS A 111 -9.61 5.35 19.60
C LYS A 111 -10.94 5.00 20.27
N LYS A 112 -12.04 4.95 19.50
CA LYS A 112 -13.38 4.57 19.98
C LYS A 112 -13.93 3.31 19.29
N GLY A 113 -13.08 2.57 18.59
CA GLY A 113 -13.44 1.37 17.85
C GLY A 113 -14.67 1.58 16.96
N TRP A 114 -15.68 0.72 17.14
CA TRP A 114 -16.94 0.71 16.39
C TRP A 114 -17.76 1.99 16.50
N GLN A 115 -17.68 2.73 17.61
CA GLN A 115 -18.41 4.00 17.74
C GLN A 115 -17.92 5.08 16.77
N ASN A 116 -16.70 4.92 16.23
CA ASN A 116 -16.13 5.83 15.24
C ASN A 116 -16.39 5.38 13.80
N VAL A 117 -17.11 4.27 13.59
CA VAL A 117 -17.46 3.74 12.28
C VAL A 117 -18.90 4.14 11.96
N GLY A 118 -19.09 5.02 10.98
CA GLY A 118 -20.43 5.52 10.63
C GLY A 118 -21.18 4.61 9.65
N SER A 119 -20.51 4.10 8.62
CA SER A 119 -21.09 3.14 7.68
C SER A 119 -20.01 2.29 7.02
N LEU A 120 -20.37 1.04 6.70
CA LEU A 120 -19.55 0.09 5.94
C LEU A 120 -20.31 -0.31 4.68
N THR A 121 -19.71 -0.07 3.52
CA THR A 121 -20.28 -0.44 2.22
C THR A 121 -19.32 -1.34 1.47
N ILE A 122 -19.85 -2.44 0.94
CA ILE A 122 -19.13 -3.35 0.06
C ILE A 122 -19.68 -3.17 -1.35
N LYS A 123 -18.76 -3.03 -2.30
CA LYS A 123 -19.06 -2.86 -3.72
C LYS A 123 -18.08 -3.68 -4.53
N ALA A 124 -18.56 -4.42 -5.53
CA ALA A 124 -17.72 -4.96 -6.59
C ALA A 124 -17.55 -3.94 -7.73
N SER A 125 -16.64 -4.20 -8.67
CA SER A 125 -16.33 -3.27 -9.77
C SER A 125 -17.57 -2.81 -10.57
N MET A 126 -18.54 -3.72 -10.76
CA MET A 126 -19.75 -3.48 -11.58
C MET A 126 -21.06 -3.61 -10.79
N SER A 127 -21.03 -3.98 -9.51
CA SER A 127 -22.26 -4.22 -8.73
C SER A 127 -22.71 -2.94 -7.99
N PRO A 128 -24.01 -2.82 -7.69
CA PRO A 128 -24.46 -1.80 -6.75
C PRO A 128 -23.81 -2.03 -5.37
N PRO A 129 -23.56 -0.95 -4.60
CA PRO A 129 -23.02 -1.05 -3.26
C PRO A 129 -24.06 -1.67 -2.32
N LYS A 130 -23.63 -2.66 -1.53
CA LYS A 130 -24.40 -3.22 -0.41
C LYS A 130 -23.86 -2.66 0.89
N ARG A 131 -24.74 -2.10 1.71
CA ARG A 131 -24.39 -1.58 3.03
C ARG A 131 -24.46 -2.70 4.06
N LEU A 132 -23.39 -2.88 4.83
CA LEU A 132 -23.32 -3.82 5.95
C LEU A 132 -23.66 -3.15 7.29
N TYR A 133 -23.29 -1.88 7.44
CA TYR A 133 -23.47 -1.06 8.65
C TYR A 133 -23.69 0.40 8.24
#